data_AF-A0A935I8L9-F1
#
_entry.id   AF-A0A935I8L9-F1
#
_cell.length_a   1.000
_cell.length_b   1.000
_cell.length_c   1.000
_cell.angle_alpha   90.00
_cell.angle_beta   90.00
_cell.angle_gamma   90.00
#
_symmetry.space_group_name_H-M   'P 1'
#
loop_
_entity.id
_entity.type
_entity.pdbx_description
1 polymer ?
#
loop_
_entity_poly.entity_id
_entity_poly.type
_entity_poly.pdbx_seq_one_letter_code
_entity_poly.pdbx_strand_id
1 'polypeptide(L)' 'MDLKIDFTDKEISPWSGVYLLKKMLDRMEFDEILSALNLPETGSNRGYHPIN' A
#
# COMPACT_ATOMS: atom_id res chain seq x y z
N MET A 1 -6.74 26.20 -7.28
CA MET A 1 -6.50 25.57 -5.96
C MET A 1 -5.07 25.91 -5.62
N ASP A 2 -4.88 26.91 -4.76
CA ASP A 2 -3.55 27.40 -4.46
C ASP A 2 -2.97 26.56 -3.32
N LEU A 3 -2.10 25.63 -3.68
CA LEU A 3 -1.39 24.79 -2.73
C LEU A 3 -0.29 25.62 -2.09
N LYS A 4 -0.48 26.01 -0.83
CA LYS A 4 0.54 26.68 -0.04
C LYS A 4 1.59 25.66 0.42
N ILE A 5 2.84 25.91 0.05
CA ILE A 5 3.99 25.13 0.51
C ILE A 5 4.64 25.90 1.66
N ASP A 6 4.79 25.26 2.82
CA ASP A 6 5.41 25.83 4.02
C ASP A 6 6.37 24.79 4.64
N PHE A 7 7.37 25.28 5.38
CA PHE A 7 8.26 24.44 6.20
C PHE A 7 7.63 24.15 7.57
N THR A 8 7.99 23.00 8.16
CA THR A 8 7.52 22.62 9.50
C THR A 8 8.66 22.08 10.34
N ASP A 9 8.69 22.48 11.61
CA ASP A 9 9.62 21.95 12.62
C ASP A 9 9.13 20.63 13.23
N LYS A 10 7.96 20.14 12.79
CA LYS A 10 7.48 18.81 13.17
C LYS A 10 8.36 17.77 12.50
N GLU A 11 8.88 16.85 13.29
CA GLU A 11 9.60 15.71 12.77
C GLU A 11 8.65 14.85 11.92
N ILE A 12 8.86 14.85 10.61
CA ILE A 12 8.15 13.96 9.70
C ILE A 12 9.05 12.74 9.49
N SER A 13 8.60 11.58 9.94
CA SER A 13 9.33 10.35 9.66
C SER A 13 9.37 10.11 8.15
N PRO A 14 10.50 9.61 7.60
CA PRO A 14 10.59 9.21 6.19
C PRO A 14 9.54 8.14 5.81
N TRP A 15 8.99 7.44 6.81
CA TRP A 15 8.00 6.38 6.68
C TRP A 15 6.55 6.88 6.62
N SER A 16 6.31 8.16 6.93
CA SER A 16 4.97 8.75 6.99
C SER A 16 4.16 8.51 5.72
N GLY A 17 4.79 8.61 4.55
CA GLY A 17 4.17 8.29 3.26
C GLY A 17 3.75 6.82 3.14
N VAL A 18 4.61 5.89 3.57
CA VAL A 18 4.31 4.44 3.55
C VAL A 18 3.21 4.09 4.54
N TYR A 19 3.21 4.70 5.72
CA TYR A 19 2.18 4.50 6.72
C TYR A 19 0.82 5.06 6.28
N LEU A 20 0.81 6.23 5.62
CA LEU A 20 -0.39 6.78 5.01
C LEU A 20 -0.94 5.83 3.93
N LEU A 21 -0.07 5.33 3.05
CA LEU A 21 -0.44 4.35 2.03
C LEU A 21 -1.06 3.10 2.66
N LYS A 22 -0.43 2.51 3.68
CA LYS A 22 -0.98 1.34 4.40
C LYS A 22 -2.37 1.62 4.97
N LYS A 23 -2.57 2.77 5.61
CA LYS A 23 -3.89 3.16 6.12
C LYS A 23 -4.95 3.27 5.03
N MET A 24 -4.58 3.76 3.85
CA MET A 24 -5.49 3.83 2.70
C MET A 24 -5.87 2.44 2.20
N LEU A 25 -4.89 1.54 2.06
CA LEU A 25 -5.12 0.15 1.67
C LEU A 25 -6.02 -0.57 2.68
N ASP A 26 -5.78 -0.38 3.98
CA ASP A 26 -6.61 -0.95 5.05
C ASP A 26 -8.05 -0.43 4.99
N ARG A 27 -8.23 0.86 4.70
CA ARG A 27 -9.57 1.45 4.57
C ARG A 27 -10.36 0.89 3.38
N MET A 28 -9.65 0.42 2.35
CA MET A 28 -10.21 -0.18 1.14
C MET A 28 -10.46 -1.67 1.28
N GLU A 29 -10.18 -2.29 2.44
CA GLU A 29 -10.27 -3.74 2.63
C GLU A 29 -9.46 -4.48 1.55
N PHE A 30 -8.26 -3.94 1.28
CA PHE A 30 -7.44 -4.35 0.15
C PHE A 30 -7.00 -5.82 0.25
N ASP A 31 -6.70 -6.29 1.46
CA ASP A 31 -6.28 -7.68 1.70
C ASP A 31 -7.44 -8.66 1.45
N GLU A 32 -8.65 -8.31 1.89
CA GLU A 32 -9.87 -9.11 1.68
C GLU A 32 -10.21 -9.23 0.19
N ILE A 33 -10.12 -8.12 -0.54
CA ILE A 33 -10.31 -8.11 -1.99
C ILE A 33 -9.25 -8.98 -2.65
N LEU A 34 -7.98 -8.82 -2.27
CA LEU A 34 -6.87 -9.57 -2.87
C LEU A 34 -7.03 -11.08 -2.70
N SER A 35 -7.48 -11.53 -1.52
CA SER A 35 -7.77 -12.94 -1.23
C SER A 35 -8.99 -13.48 -1.99
N ALA A 36 -9.96 -12.63 -2.34
CA ALA A 36 -11.14 -13.04 -3.10
C ALA A 36 -10.90 -13.09 -4.62
N LEU A 37 -9.78 -12.55 -5.12
CA LEU A 37 -9.47 -12.55 -6.54
C LEU A 37 -8.86 -13.88 -6.97
N ASN A 38 -9.32 -14.40 -8.11
CA ASN A 38 -8.67 -15.53 -8.79
C ASN A 38 -7.41 -15.05 -9.52
N LEU A 39 -6.36 -14.74 -8.75
CA LEU A 39 -5.07 -14.35 -9.30
C LEU A 39 -4.46 -15.52 -10.08
N PRO A 40 -3.78 -15.24 -11.21
CA PRO A 40 -3.17 -16.30 -12.01
C PRO A 40 -2.07 -17.01 -11.22
N GLU A 41 -1.99 -18.33 -11.36
CA GLU A 41 -0.90 -19.11 -10.81
C GLU A 41 0.44 -18.67 -11.42
N THR A 42 1.48 -18.67 -10.59
CA THR A 42 2.79 -18.27 -11.05
C THR A 42 3.42 -19.35 -11.93
N GLY A 43 3.70 -18.99 -13.19
CA GLY A 43 4.43 -19.86 -14.13
C GLY A 43 5.95 -19.67 -14.11
N SER A 44 6.46 -18.79 -13.23
CA SER A 44 7.89 -18.47 -13.12
C SER A 44 8.50 -19.13 -11.91
N ASN A 45 9.72 -19.65 -12.05
CA ASN A 45 10.51 -20.17 -10.92
C ASN A 45 10.90 -19.08 -9.89
N ARG A 46 10.63 -17.80 -10.17
CA ARG A 46 10.78 -16.67 -9.24
C ARG A 46 9.43 -16.13 -8.74
N GLY A 47 8.36 -16.87 -8.97
CA GLY A 47 7.03 -16.55 -8.45
C GLY A 47 6.96 -16.66 -6.95
N TYR A 48 6.32 -15.70 -6.30
CA TYR A 48 5.87 -15.90 -4.92
C TYR A 48 4.69 -16.86 -4.95
N HIS A 49 4.64 -17.78 -3.98
CA HIS A 49 3.49 -18.65 -3.83
C HIS A 49 2.24 -17.77 -3.62
N PRO A 50 1.15 -18.00 -4.38
CA PRO A 50 -0.10 -17.32 -4.09
C PRO A 50 -0.51 -17.63 -2.64
N ILE A 51 -1.02 -16.62 -1.96
CA ILE A 51 -1.51 -16.76 -0.59
C ILE A 51 -2.82 -17.57 -0.71
N ASN A 52 -2.74 -18.86 -0.36
CA ASN A 52 -3.90 -19.73 -0.17
C ASN A 52 -4.55 -19.45 1.18
#